data_AF-A0A2G8L9Z9-F1
#
_entry.id   AF-A0A2G8L9Z9-F1
#
_cell.length_a   1.000
_cell.length_b   1.000
_cell.length_c   1.000
_cell.angle_alpha   90.00
_cell.angle_beta   90.00
_cell.angle_gamma   90.00
#
_symmetry.space_group_name_H-M   'P 1'
#
loop_
_entity.id
_entity.type
_entity.pdbx_description
1 polymer ?
#
loop_
_entity_poly.entity_id
_entity_poly.type
_entity_poly.pdbx_seq_one_letter_code
_entity_poly.pdbx_strand_id
1 'polypeptide(L)'
;MQIHTFTNNIGYFNSIVLGDLLLDTESTFHEEHAIDIFVHPEYNSESSENDIAILRLKTNATFSDSIQPACLATSTTETSTYSNCWVTGWGDLIEGGGKTTGVLDKAENGKGSLIPKFEC
;
A
#
# COMPACT_ATOMS: atom_id res chain seq x y z
N MET A 1 -5.98 -1.46 1.20
CA MET A 1 -5.18 -0.78 2.25
C MET A 1 -5.41 -1.50 3.57
N GLN A 2 -4.43 -1.58 4.47
CA GLN A 2 -4.59 -2.19 5.79
C GLN A 2 -5.29 -1.24 6.76
N ILE A 3 -6.25 -1.73 7.53
CA ILE A 3 -7.09 -0.95 8.45
C ILE A 3 -6.29 -0.46 9.66
N HIS A 4 -5.43 -1.30 10.24
CA HIS A 4 -4.67 -0.94 11.44
C HIS A 4 -3.81 0.32 11.27
N THR A 5 -3.45 0.66 10.02
CA THR A 5 -2.66 1.84 9.67
C THR A 5 -3.39 3.16 9.93
N PHE A 6 -4.73 3.17 10.01
CA PHE A 6 -5.52 4.41 10.14
C PHE A 6 -6.69 4.35 11.12
N THR A 7 -6.86 3.27 11.88
CA THR A 7 -7.92 3.13 12.92
C THR A 7 -7.94 4.25 13.95
N ASN A 8 -6.78 4.80 14.32
CA ASN A 8 -6.68 5.92 15.25
C ASN A 8 -7.01 7.30 14.62
N ASN A 9 -7.19 7.37 13.30
CA ASN A 9 -7.29 8.62 12.53
C ASN A 9 -8.39 8.59 11.45
N ILE A 10 -9.39 7.71 11.57
CA ILE A 10 -10.48 7.58 10.57
C ILE A 10 -11.20 8.93 10.31
N GLY A 11 -11.20 9.85 11.28
CA GLY A 11 -11.76 11.21 11.12
C GLY A 11 -10.83 12.25 10.46
N TYR A 12 -9.53 11.96 10.34
CA TYR A 12 -8.52 12.89 9.79
C TYR A 12 -8.04 12.50 8.39
N PHE A 13 -8.17 11.22 8.03
CA PHE A 13 -7.77 10.72 6.73
C PHE A 13 -8.94 10.85 5.73
N ASN A 14 -8.90 11.87 4.89
CA ASN A 14 -9.99 12.17 3.95
C ASN A 14 -9.55 12.30 2.48
N SER A 15 -8.25 12.21 2.20
CA SER A 15 -7.69 12.25 0.85
C SER A 15 -6.57 11.22 0.64
N ILE A 16 -6.28 10.90 -0.62
CA ILE A 16 -5.08 10.19 -1.04
C ILE A 16 -4.39 10.95 -2.17
N VAL A 17 -3.08 10.77 -2.27
CA VAL A 17 -2.24 11.33 -3.34
C VAL A 17 -1.79 10.19 -4.26
N LEU A 18 -1.84 10.44 -5.56
CA LEU A 18 -1.34 9.56 -6.63
C LEU A 18 -0.25 10.29 -7.44
N GLY A 19 0.66 9.51 -8.03
CA GLY A 19 1.64 10.01 -9.01
C GLY A 19 2.94 10.58 -8.46
N ASP A 20 3.07 10.73 -7.14
CA ASP A 20 4.27 11.31 -6.52
C ASP A 20 5.42 10.31 -6.34
N LEU A 21 6.64 10.81 -6.51
CA LEU A 21 7.90 10.11 -6.24
C LEU A 21 8.52 10.53 -4.91
N LEU A 22 8.35 11.81 -4.55
CA LEU A 22 8.90 12.42 -3.34
C LEU A 22 7.77 12.60 -2.31
N LEU A 23 8.02 12.24 -1.06
CA LEU A 23 7.02 12.24 0.00
C LEU A 23 6.51 13.65 0.33
N ASP A 24 7.42 14.63 0.33
CA ASP A 24 7.14 16.01 0.77
C ASP A 24 7.23 17.02 -0.39
N THR A 25 7.16 16.56 -1.63
CA THR A 25 7.29 17.43 -2.81
C THR A 25 6.38 16.96 -3.91
N GLU A 26 5.42 17.82 -4.27
CA GLU A 26 4.47 17.58 -5.35
C GLU A 26 5.22 17.34 -6.67
N SER A 27 4.87 16.25 -7.34
CA SER A 27 5.36 15.96 -8.68
C SER A 27 4.52 16.65 -9.75
N THR A 28 4.98 16.60 -11.00
CA THR A 28 4.17 17.01 -12.16
C THR A 28 2.94 16.13 -12.40
N PHE A 29 2.85 14.97 -11.74
CA PHE A 29 1.77 14.01 -11.87
C PHE A 29 0.92 13.91 -10.59
N HIS A 30 1.09 14.87 -9.67
CA HIS A 30 0.39 14.91 -8.40
C HIS A 30 -1.13 15.00 -8.63
N GLU A 31 -1.85 13.98 -8.16
CA GLU A 31 -3.31 13.98 -8.11
C GLU A 31 -3.78 13.68 -6.68
N GLU A 32 -4.37 14.69 -6.01
CA GLU A 32 -5.01 14.52 -4.70
C GLU A 32 -6.52 14.33 -4.86
N HIS A 33 -7.05 13.28 -4.25
CA HIS A 33 -8.47 12.94 -4.30
C HIS A 33 -9.05 12.76 -2.91
N ALA A 34 -10.19 13.41 -2.66
CA ALA A 34 -11.02 13.06 -1.52
C ALA A 34 -11.56 11.62 -1.65
N ILE A 35 -11.73 10.94 -0.52
CA ILE A 35 -12.13 9.53 -0.49
C ILE A 35 -13.32 9.25 0.43
N ASP A 36 -13.99 8.13 0.17
CA ASP A 36 -14.82 7.42 1.14
C ASP A 36 -14.13 6.10 1.53
N ILE A 37 -14.24 5.72 2.81
CA ILE A 37 -13.57 4.54 3.38
C ILE A 37 -14.58 3.42 3.63
N PHE A 38 -14.30 2.22 3.11
CA PHE A 38 -15.10 1.02 3.32
C PHE A 38 -14.26 -0.06 4.00
N VAL A 39 -14.53 -0.28 5.28
CA VAL A 39 -13.85 -1.27 6.13
C VAL A 39 -14.44 -2.66 5.87
N HIS A 40 -13.59 -3.70 5.87
CA HIS A 40 -14.07 -5.07 5.77
C HIS A 40 -15.07 -5.38 6.90
N PRO A 41 -16.27 -5.90 6.60
CA PRO A 41 -17.33 -6.08 7.60
C PRO A 41 -16.94 -7.05 8.73
N GLU A 42 -16.01 -7.96 8.46
CA GLU A 42 -15.50 -8.94 9.43
C GLU A 42 -14.10 -8.59 9.96
N TYR A 43 -13.69 -7.31 9.89
CA TYR A 43 -12.44 -6.88 10.51
C TYR A 43 -12.49 -7.07 12.03
N ASN A 44 -11.46 -7.71 12.58
CA ASN A 44 -11.29 -7.87 14.02
C ASN A 44 -10.01 -7.15 14.48
N SER A 45 -10.17 -6.10 15.29
CA SER A 45 -9.04 -5.29 15.78
C SER A 45 -8.16 -5.99 16.81
N GLU A 46 -8.65 -7.04 17.48
CA GLU A 46 -7.87 -7.79 18.47
C GLU A 46 -6.96 -8.82 17.79
N SER A 47 -7.49 -9.55 16.81
CA SER A 47 -6.73 -10.57 16.06
C SER A 47 -6.02 -10.03 14.82
N SER A 48 -6.34 -8.80 14.39
CA SER A 48 -5.96 -8.26 13.07
C SER A 48 -6.44 -9.10 11.88
N GLU A 49 -7.47 -9.94 12.10
CA GLU A 49 -8.09 -10.70 11.00
C GLU A 49 -8.87 -9.76 10.08
N ASN A 50 -8.81 -10.07 8.77
CA ASN A 50 -9.44 -9.30 7.71
C ASN A 50 -9.04 -7.80 7.71
N ASP A 51 -7.75 -7.54 7.95
CA ASP A 51 -7.15 -6.21 7.96
C ASP A 51 -7.05 -5.61 6.54
N ILE A 52 -8.20 -5.31 5.95
CA ILE A 52 -8.34 -4.75 4.60
C ILE A 52 -9.49 -3.74 4.51
N ALA A 53 -9.23 -2.62 3.86
CA ALA A 53 -10.23 -1.64 3.48
C ALA A 53 -10.10 -1.24 2.01
N ILE A 54 -11.24 -0.85 1.44
CA ILE A 54 -11.35 -0.22 0.12
C ILE A 54 -11.49 1.29 0.33
N LEU A 55 -10.67 2.05 -0.38
CA LEU A 55 -10.81 3.49 -0.50
C LEU A 55 -11.43 3.79 -1.87
N ARG A 56 -12.51 4.56 -1.87
CA ARG A 56 -13.18 4.99 -3.10
C ARG A 56 -12.91 6.46 -3.33
N LEU A 57 -12.31 6.79 -4.47
CA LEU A 57 -12.14 8.19 -4.88
C LEU A 57 -13.50 8.85 -5.15
N LYS A 58 -13.68 10.09 -4.68
CA LYS A 58 -14.87 10.90 -4.97
C LYS A 58 -14.89 11.43 -6.40
N THR A 59 -13.71 11.56 -7.00
CA THR A 59 -13.49 11.94 -8.41
C THR A 59 -12.58 10.90 -9.07
N ASN A 60 -12.75 10.65 -10.37
CA ASN A 60 -11.92 9.70 -11.08
C ASN A 60 -10.48 10.24 -11.21
N ALA A 61 -9.49 9.38 -11.02
CA ALA A 61 -8.09 9.67 -11.33
C ALA A 61 -7.83 9.60 -12.84
N THR A 62 -6.82 10.32 -13.33
CA THR A 62 -6.40 10.28 -14.74
C THR A 62 -5.21 9.34 -14.90
N PHE A 63 -5.37 8.29 -15.72
CA PHE A 63 -4.27 7.37 -15.98
C PHE A 63 -3.17 8.03 -16.82
N SER A 64 -1.93 7.77 -16.41
CA SER A 64 -0.71 8.31 -17.02
C SER A 64 0.46 7.35 -16.80
N ASP A 65 1.65 7.65 -17.30
CA ASP A 65 2.83 6.82 -17.06
C ASP A 65 3.18 6.70 -15.56
N SER A 66 2.74 7.65 -14.74
CA SER A 66 2.97 7.69 -13.29
C SER A 66 1.76 7.23 -12.46
N ILE A 67 0.58 7.11 -13.06
CA ILE A 67 -0.67 6.68 -12.39
C ILE A 67 -1.26 5.52 -13.18
N GLN A 68 -1.06 4.30 -12.67
CA GLN A 68 -1.59 3.06 -13.24
C GLN A 68 -2.11 2.14 -12.14
N PRO A 69 -3.15 1.34 -12.40
CA PRO A 69 -3.65 0.36 -11.43
C PRO A 69 -2.68 -0.83 -11.30
N ALA A 70 -2.56 -1.35 -10.08
CA ALA A 70 -1.94 -2.65 -9.84
C ALA A 70 -2.91 -3.78 -10.20
N CYS A 71 -2.38 -4.93 -10.65
CA CYS A 71 -3.18 -6.12 -10.91
C CYS A 71 -3.57 -6.81 -9.59
N LEU A 72 -4.82 -7.28 -9.51
CA LEU A 72 -5.28 -8.14 -8.42
C LEU A 72 -5.22 -9.60 -8.87
N ALA A 73 -4.75 -10.50 -8.00
CA ALA A 73 -4.79 -11.93 -8.26
C ALA A 73 -6.25 -12.40 -8.42
N THR A 74 -6.51 -13.22 -9.42
CA THR A 74 -7.87 -13.70 -9.74
C THR A 74 -8.20 -15.02 -9.06
N SER A 75 -7.18 -15.68 -8.51
CA SER A 75 -7.28 -16.98 -7.86
C SER A 75 -6.31 -17.09 -6.68
N THR A 76 -6.69 -17.87 -5.68
CA THR A 76 -5.86 -18.17 -4.49
C THR A 76 -4.65 -19.06 -4.80
N THR A 77 -4.62 -19.73 -5.96
CA THR A 77 -3.52 -20.60 -6.37
C THR A 77 -2.47 -19.88 -7.22
N GLU A 78 -2.79 -18.71 -7.79
CA GLU A 78 -1.85 -17.94 -8.63
C GLU A 78 -0.62 -17.49 -7.85
N THR A 79 -0.80 -17.16 -6.57
CA THR A 79 0.28 -16.67 -5.70
C THR A 79 1.37 -17.70 -5.45
N SER A 80 1.08 -19.00 -5.56
CA SER A 80 2.06 -20.08 -5.37
C SER A 80 3.16 -20.13 -6.44
N THR A 81 2.98 -19.41 -7.54
CA THR A 81 3.98 -19.30 -8.63
C THR A 81 4.80 -18.01 -8.58
N TYR A 82 4.46 -17.08 -7.67
CA TYR A 82 5.23 -15.86 -7.48
C TYR A 82 6.53 -16.19 -6.74
N SER A 83 7.65 -16.09 -7.47
CA SER A 83 8.99 -16.23 -6.91
C SER A 83 9.51 -14.89 -6.42
N ASN A 84 9.32 -13.83 -7.21
CA ASN A 84 9.83 -12.49 -6.89
C ASN A 84 8.70 -11.59 -6.40
N CYS A 85 8.91 -10.98 -5.24
CA CYS A 85 8.03 -9.94 -4.70
C CYS A 85 8.85 -8.69 -4.41
N TRP A 86 8.24 -7.53 -4.62
CA TRP A 86 8.80 -6.24 -4.27
C TRP A 86 8.00 -5.63 -3.13
N VAL A 87 8.72 -4.96 -2.23
CA VAL A 87 8.12 -4.07 -1.25
C VAL A 87 8.52 -2.65 -1.63
N THR A 88 7.55 -1.76 -1.76
CA THR A 88 7.79 -0.36 -2.14
C THR A 88 7.21 0.59 -1.09
N GLY A 89 7.84 1.75 -0.93
CA GLY A 89 7.37 2.78 -0.02
C GLY A 89 8.44 3.80 0.34
N TRP A 90 8.08 4.74 1.22
CA TRP A 90 8.96 5.80 1.75
C TRP A 90 9.38 5.55 3.21
N GLY A 91 9.07 4.36 3.75
CA GLY A 91 9.37 3.98 5.13
C GLY A 91 10.83 3.63 5.36
N ASP A 92 11.17 3.35 6.62
CA ASP A 92 12.53 2.97 7.01
C ASP A 92 12.97 1.68 6.30
N LEU A 93 14.11 1.74 5.62
CA LEU A 93 14.72 0.59 4.94
C LEU A 93 15.51 -0.32 5.88
N ILE A 94 15.68 0.08 7.14
CA ILE A 94 16.48 -0.61 8.15
C ILE A 94 15.68 -0.68 9.45
N GLU A 95 15.60 -1.89 10.01
CA GLU A 95 14.99 -2.14 11.31
C GLU A 95 15.72 -1.33 12.41
N GLY A 96 14.99 -0.53 13.17
CA GLY A 96 15.54 0.35 14.20
C GLY A 96 15.79 1.81 13.77
N GLY A 97 15.45 2.16 12.53
CA GLY A 97 15.40 3.53 12.04
C GLY A 97 16.67 3.97 11.30
N GLY A 98 16.51 4.29 10.02
CA GLY A 98 17.55 4.88 9.16
C GLY A 98 17.06 6.22 8.61
N LYS A 99 17.97 7.08 8.12
CA LYS A 99 17.54 8.30 7.43
C LYS A 99 16.80 7.93 6.15
N THR A 100 15.50 8.21 6.10
CA THR A 100 14.73 8.18 4.86
C THR A 100 15.09 9.40 4.01
N THR A 101 15.19 9.21 2.69
CA THR A 101 15.50 10.29 1.74
C THR A 101 14.25 11.05 1.30
N GLY A 102 13.07 10.60 1.72
CA GLY A 102 11.80 11.07 1.19
C GLY A 102 11.57 10.67 -0.27
N VAL A 103 12.42 9.83 -0.86
CA VAL A 103 12.27 9.30 -2.22
C VAL A 103 11.65 7.90 -2.14
N LEU A 104 10.71 7.59 -3.04
CA LEU A 104 10.11 6.26 -3.12
C LEU A 104 11.19 5.23 -3.46
N ASP A 105 11.28 4.19 -2.64
CA ASP A 105 12.24 3.12 -2.85
C ASP A 105 11.53 1.77 -3.08
N LYS A 106 12.30 0.82 -3.59
CA LYS A 106 11.93 -0.58 -3.74
C LYS A 106 12.97 -1.47 -3.07
N ALA A 107 12.50 -2.31 -2.17
CA ALA A 107 13.28 -3.43 -1.66
C ALA A 107 12.92 -4.68 -2.48
N GLU A 108 13.95 -5.30 -3.03
CA GLU A 108 13.89 -6.67 -3.52
C GLU A 108 14.52 -7.54 -2.45
N ASN A 109 13.80 -8.54 -1.94
CA ASN A 109 14.42 -9.49 -1.04
C ASN A 109 15.56 -10.20 -1.81
N GLY A 110 16.80 -10.05 -1.34
CA GLY A 110 18.00 -10.68 -1.94
C GLY A 110 18.03 -12.22 -1.91
N LYS A 111 16.87 -12.86 -1.66
CA LYS A 111 16.54 -14.29 -1.74
C LYS A 111 15.00 -14.44 -1.83
N GLY A 112 14.36 -13.67 -2.71
CA GLY A 112 12.92 -13.66 -2.93
C GLY A 112 12.35 -15.04 -3.23
N SER A 113 11.75 -15.66 -2.23
CA SER A 113 10.76 -16.71 -2.38
C SER A 113 9.74 -16.46 -1.28
N LEU A 114 8.45 -16.60 -1.61
CA LEU A 114 7.41 -16.62 -0.59
C LEU A 114 7.82 -17.63 0.49
N ILE A 115 7.89 -17.17 1.74
CA ILE A 115 8.15 -18.05 2.87
C ILE A 115 6.83 -18.78 3.15
N PRO A 116 6.81 -20.13 3.14
CA PRO A 116 5.62 -20.87 3.47
C PRO A 116 5.08 -20.47 4.84
N LYS A 117 3.75 -20.42 4.98
CA LYS A 117 3.09 -19.98 6.23
C LYS A 117 3.54 -20.75 7.49
N PHE A 118 4.05 -21.97 7.36
CA PHE A 118 4.55 -22.77 8.48
C PHE A 118 5.99 -22.46 8.89
N GLU A 119 6.71 -21.66 8.09
CA GLU A 119 8.10 -21.23 8.36
C GLU A 119 8.18 -19.78 8.87
N CYS A 120 7.07 -19.05 8.87
CA CYS A 120 6.94 -17.72 9.47
C CYS A 120 6.51 -17.77 10.94
#